data_AF-A0A6V8M4R1-F1
#
_entry.id   AF-A0A6V8M4R1-F1
#
_cell.length_a   1.000
_cell.length_b   1.000
_cell.length_c   1.000
_cell.angle_alpha   90.00
_cell.angle_beta   90.00
_cell.angle_gamma   90.00
#
_symmetry.space_group_name_H-M   'P 1'
#
loop_
_entity.id
_entity.type
_entity.pdbx_description
1 polymer ?
#
loop_
_entity_poly.entity_id
_entity_poly.type
_entity_poly.pdbx_seq_one_letter_code
_entity_poly.pdbx_strand_id
1 'polypeptide(L)'
;MRLIDKKAVWYPVPGDPDGARVEVKYLTPGEEDDIREKMRPFRQTMKAAPDGTLQPEYEANANMGDRRYAFIVAAVSNWEGFHDEKGQPLSCTDKNKIRVSRDWEGFGAFIGECRRDLAEKVRAESGRELGNSASTSDAS
;
A
#
# COMPACT_ATOMS: atom_id res chain seq x y z
N MET A 1 -20.84 2.60 -11.86
CA MET A 1 -19.51 2.38 -11.25
C MET A 1 -19.72 1.50 -10.03
N ARG A 2 -19.39 0.19 -10.10
CA ARG A 2 -19.45 -0.68 -8.91
C ARG A 2 -18.27 -0.29 -8.01
N LEU A 3 -18.57 0.14 -6.78
CA LEU A 3 -17.58 0.27 -5.72
C LEU A 3 -17.04 -1.13 -5.46
N ILE A 4 -15.76 -1.36 -5.76
CA ILE A 4 -15.08 -2.60 -5.39
C ILE A 4 -15.04 -2.61 -3.86
N ASP A 5 -15.74 -3.54 -3.23
CA ASP A 5 -15.63 -3.74 -1.79
C ASP A 5 -14.15 -3.91 -1.42
N LYS A 6 -13.67 -3.14 -0.44
CA LYS A 6 -12.25 -3.16 -0.05
C LYS A 6 -11.90 -4.54 0.49
N LYS A 7 -11.25 -5.36 -0.33
CA LYS A 7 -10.76 -6.69 0.05
C LYS A 7 -9.57 -6.54 1.00
N ALA A 8 -9.61 -7.26 2.12
CA ALA A 8 -8.51 -7.36 3.08
C ALA A 8 -8.28 -8.82 3.45
N VAL A 9 -7.01 -9.18 3.67
CA VAL A 9 -6.59 -10.55 3.97
C VAL A 9 -5.52 -10.53 5.06
N TRP A 10 -5.63 -11.49 5.99
CA TRP A 10 -4.62 -11.72 7.02
C TRP A 10 -3.49 -12.60 6.50
N TYR A 11 -2.26 -12.14 6.70
CA TYR A 11 -1.02 -12.84 6.34
C TYR A 11 -0.22 -13.15 7.59
N PRO A 12 0.24 -14.41 7.78
CA PRO A 12 1.15 -14.75 8.87
C PRO A 12 2.52 -14.12 8.64
N VAL A 13 3.15 -13.63 9.71
CA VAL A 13 4.53 -13.14 9.68
C VAL A 13 5.48 -14.34 9.56
N PRO A 14 6.37 -14.37 8.56
CA PRO A 14 7.26 -15.52 8.36
C PRO A 14 8.23 -15.71 9.53
N GLY A 15 8.27 -16.93 10.06
CA GLY A 15 9.22 -17.31 11.11
C GLY A 15 8.94 -16.73 12.49
N ASP A 16 7.78 -16.09 12.70
CA ASP A 16 7.39 -15.57 14.00
C ASP A 16 6.86 -16.68 14.92
N PRO A 17 7.48 -16.92 16.09
CA PRO A 17 7.07 -17.99 17.01
C PRO A 17 5.75 -17.69 17.75
N ASP A 18 5.39 -16.41 17.86
CA ASP A 18 4.20 -15.96 18.58
C ASP A 18 2.95 -15.91 17.68
N GLY A 19 3.10 -16.27 16.40
CA GLY A 19 2.02 -16.33 15.43
C GLY A 19 1.55 -14.95 14.98
N ALA A 20 2.44 -13.96 14.97
CA ALA A 20 2.12 -12.61 14.50
C ALA A 20 1.54 -12.63 13.08
N ARG A 21 0.59 -11.74 12.83
CA ARG A 21 -0.09 -11.63 11.53
C ARG A 21 -0.48 -10.20 11.21
N VAL A 22 -0.54 -9.89 9.92
CA VAL A 22 -0.86 -8.56 9.40
C VAL A 22 -2.07 -8.64 8.49
N GLU A 23 -3.04 -7.75 8.69
CA GLU A 23 -4.13 -7.55 7.77
C GLU A 23 -3.71 -6.54 6.69
N VAL A 24 -3.68 -7.01 5.44
CA VAL A 24 -3.34 -6.19 4.29
C VAL A 24 -4.59 -5.98 3.46
N LYS A 25 -4.93 -4.72 3.20
CA LYS A 25 -6.01 -4.35 2.29
C LYS A 25 -5.48 -4.10 0.88
N TYR A 26 -6.33 -4.42 -0.09
CA TYR A 26 -6.07 -4.15 -1.48
C TYR A 26 -6.08 -2.63 -1.72
N LEU A 27 -5.03 -2.14 -2.37
CA LEU A 27 -4.97 -0.78 -2.88
C LEU A 27 -5.34 -0.83 -4.35
N THR A 28 -6.32 -0.02 -4.74
CA THR A 28 -6.67 0.14 -6.15
C THR A 28 -5.52 0.80 -6.90
N PRO A 29 -5.41 0.62 -8.24
CA PRO A 29 -4.38 1.30 -9.03
C PRO A 29 -4.35 2.83 -8.82
N GLY A 30 -5.53 3.46 -8.69
CA GLY A 30 -5.63 4.90 -8.41
C GLY A 30 -5.09 5.28 -7.03
N GLU A 31 -5.38 4.50 -5.98
CA GLU A 31 -4.80 4.74 -4.64
C GLU A 31 -3.27 4.55 -4.66
N GLU A 32 -2.75 3.59 -5.41
CA GLU A 32 -1.30 3.41 -5.57
C GLU A 32 -0.64 4.58 -6.31
N ASP A 33 -1.29 5.09 -7.35
CA ASP A 33 -0.82 6.26 -8.10
C ASP A 33 -0.81 7.51 -7.23
N ASP A 34 -1.85 7.72 -6.42
CA ASP A 34 -1.91 8.83 -5.45
C ASP A 34 -0.78 8.75 -4.42
N ILE A 35 -0.45 7.54 -3.94
CA ILE A 35 0.67 7.33 -3.01
C ILE A 35 2.00 7.60 -3.71
N ARG A 36 2.18 7.09 -4.94
CA ARG A 36 3.41 7.30 -5.72
C ARG A 36 3.65 8.78 -6.00
N GLU A 37 2.60 9.53 -6.32
CA GLU A 37 2.66 10.98 -6.51
C GLU A 37 3.12 11.69 -5.25
N LYS A 38 2.56 11.33 -4.09
CA LYS A 38 2.96 11.88 -2.78
C LYS A 38 4.40 11.54 -2.41
N MET A 39 4.94 10.44 -2.92
CA MET A 39 6.31 9.98 -2.68
C MET A 39 7.35 10.58 -3.63
N ARG A 40 6.96 11.44 -4.58
CA ARG A 40 7.94 12.06 -5.48
C ARG A 40 8.97 12.89 -4.68
N PRO A 41 10.28 12.70 -4.96
CA PRO A 41 11.36 13.40 -4.26
C PRO A 41 11.38 14.90 -4.50
N PHE A 42 10.81 15.35 -5.61
CA PHE A 42 10.72 16.75 -5.97
C PHE A 42 9.33 17.05 -6.53
N ARG A 43 8.87 18.27 -6.28
CA ARG A 43 7.75 18.86 -7.01
C ARG A 43 8.33 19.68 -8.15
N GLN A 44 7.89 19.41 -9.36
CA GLN A 44 8.23 20.22 -10.53
C GLN A 44 7.17 21.30 -10.71
N THR A 45 7.59 22.56 -10.76
CA THR A 45 6.74 23.69 -11.15
C THR A 45 7.33 24.37 -12.39
N MET A 46 6.48 25.01 -13.20
CA MET A 46 6.95 25.82 -14.32
C MET A 46 6.98 27.28 -13.89
N LYS A 47 8.13 27.93 -14.03
CA LYS A 47 8.27 29.37 -13.78
C LYS A 47 8.67 30.10 -15.06
N ALA A 48 8.13 31.30 -15.24
CA ALA A 48 8.53 32.18 -16.33
C ALA A 48 9.91 32.77 -16.03
N ALA A 49 10.84 32.58 -16.96
CA ALA A 49 12.14 33.22 -16.95
C ALA A 49 12.05 34.67 -17.50
N PRO A 50 13.06 35.52 -17.29
CA PRO A 50 13.07 36.91 -17.77
C PRO A 50 12.94 37.06 -19.30
N ASP A 51 13.28 36.02 -20.06
CA ASP A 51 13.14 35.96 -21.51
C ASP A 51 11.75 35.49 -21.98
N GLY A 52 10.81 35.28 -21.05
CA GLY A 52 9.45 34.80 -21.32
C GLY A 52 9.34 33.29 -21.55
N THR A 53 10.44 32.53 -21.48
CA THR A 53 10.41 31.07 -21.58
C THR A 53 9.94 30.44 -20.27
N LEU A 54 9.27 29.29 -20.36
CA LEU A 54 8.93 28.49 -19.17
C LEU A 54 10.09 27.54 -18.86
N GLN A 55 10.63 27.65 -17.65
CA GLN A 55 11.68 26.75 -17.16
C GLN A 55 11.16 25.90 -16.00
N PRO A 56 11.55 24.61 -15.93
CA PRO A 56 11.20 23.74 -14.81
C PRO A 56 12.03 24.14 -13.57
N GLU A 57 11.34 24.37 -12.46
CA GLU A 57 11.94 24.51 -11.14
C GLU A 57 11.60 23.26 -10.31
N TYR A 58 12.61 22.72 -9.64
CA TYR A 58 12.48 21.54 -8.79
C TYR A 58 12.57 21.95 -7.32
N GLU A 59 11.48 21.76 -6.59
CA GLU A 59 11.44 21.94 -5.14
C GLU A 59 11.61 20.58 -4.47
N ALA A 60 12.70 20.42 -3.70
CA ALA A 60 12.95 19.19 -2.95
C ALA A 60 11.85 18.97 -1.90
N ASN A 61 11.30 17.76 -1.86
CA ASN A 61 10.30 17.40 -0.87
C ASN A 61 10.99 17.10 0.46
N ALA A 62 11.03 18.09 1.36
CA ALA A 62 11.67 17.97 2.68
C ALA A 62 11.09 16.85 3.56
N ASN A 63 9.91 16.30 3.21
CA ASN A 63 9.21 15.28 3.99
C ASN A 63 9.43 13.84 3.49
N MET A 64 10.51 13.57 2.73
CA MET A 64 10.78 12.23 2.16
C MET A 64 11.04 11.13 3.21
N GLY A 65 11.47 11.49 4.43
CA GLY A 65 11.92 10.53 5.45
C GLY A 65 10.89 9.44 5.80
N ASP A 66 9.66 9.83 6.12
CA ASP A 66 8.57 8.91 6.46
C ASP A 66 7.70 8.51 5.27
N ARG A 67 7.71 9.33 4.20
CA ARG A 67 6.93 9.05 2.99
C ARG A 67 7.36 7.77 2.29
N ARG A 68 8.60 7.30 2.46
CA ARG A 68 9.02 5.99 1.95
C ARG A 68 8.18 4.81 2.46
N TYR A 69 7.53 4.98 3.61
CA TYR A 69 6.64 3.97 4.21
C TYR A 69 5.16 4.19 3.89
N ALA A 70 4.82 5.15 3.02
CA ALA A 70 3.42 5.50 2.72
C ALA A 70 2.63 4.29 2.17
N PHE A 71 3.26 3.44 1.35
CA PHE A 71 2.63 2.21 0.87
C PHE A 71 2.33 1.22 2.00
N ILE A 72 3.22 1.07 2.99
CA ILE A 72 3.01 0.17 4.13
C ILE A 72 1.88 0.71 5.01
N VAL A 73 1.94 1.99 5.34
CA VAL A 73 0.91 2.69 6.13
C VAL A 73 -0.47 2.56 5.48
N ALA A 74 -0.53 2.75 4.15
CA ALA A 74 -1.75 2.64 3.40
C ALA A 74 -2.24 1.20 3.28
N ALA A 75 -1.37 0.22 3.07
CA ALA A 75 -1.77 -1.17 2.80
C ALA A 75 -2.11 -1.95 4.08
N VAL A 76 -1.45 -1.68 5.21
CA VAL A 76 -1.69 -2.38 6.47
C VAL A 76 -2.87 -1.75 7.20
N SER A 77 -3.98 -2.47 7.31
CA SER A 77 -5.19 -2.03 8.02
C SER A 77 -5.19 -2.42 9.49
N ASN A 78 -4.60 -3.56 9.83
CA ASN A 78 -4.51 -4.05 11.20
C ASN A 78 -3.32 -5.04 11.36
N TRP A 79 -2.98 -5.40 12.59
CA TRP A 79 -2.04 -6.48 12.89
C TRP A 79 -2.32 -7.10 14.27
N GLU A 80 -1.76 -8.28 14.52
CA GLU A 80 -1.81 -8.97 15.81
C GLU A 80 -0.48 -9.66 16.10
N GLY A 81 -0.17 -9.88 17.38
CA GLY A 81 1.07 -10.56 17.81
C GLY A 81 2.33 -9.69 17.78
N PHE A 82 2.22 -8.40 17.42
CA PHE A 82 3.34 -7.46 17.51
C PHE A 82 3.47 -6.92 18.93
N HIS A 83 4.68 -6.98 19.48
CA HIS A 83 5.01 -6.49 20.82
C HIS A 83 6.16 -5.48 20.76
N ASP A 84 6.23 -4.57 21.73
CA ASP A 84 7.36 -3.68 21.90
C ASP A 84 8.53 -4.37 22.65
N GLU A 85 9.63 -3.65 22.85
CA GLU A 85 10.82 -4.12 23.58
C GLU A 85 10.53 -4.55 25.04
N LYS A 86 9.39 -4.14 25.60
CA LYS A 86 8.94 -4.50 26.95
C LYS A 86 7.95 -5.65 26.93
N GLY A 87 7.68 -6.24 25.77
CA GLY A 87 6.68 -7.29 25.59
C GLY A 87 5.24 -6.78 25.62
N GLN A 88 5.01 -5.47 25.53
CA GLN A 88 3.64 -4.93 25.50
C GLN A 88 3.07 -4.97 24.09
N PRO A 89 1.77 -5.31 23.91
CA PRO A 89 1.14 -5.32 22.60
C PRO A 89 1.24 -3.95 21.91
N LEU A 90 1.74 -3.97 20.68
CA LEU A 90 1.90 -2.77 19.86
C LEU A 90 0.64 -2.54 19.04
N SER A 91 -0.03 -1.39 19.22
CA SER A 91 -1.22 -1.05 18.44
C SER A 91 -0.89 -0.76 16.97
N CYS A 92 -1.79 -1.09 16.05
CA CYS A 92 -1.61 -0.89 14.60
C CYS A 92 -1.82 0.58 14.19
N THR A 93 -0.95 1.47 14.66
CA THR A 93 -0.96 2.90 14.31
C THR A 93 0.08 3.19 13.23
N ASP A 94 -0.11 4.25 12.44
CA ASP A 94 0.84 4.63 11.38
C ASP A 94 2.25 4.87 11.91
N LYS A 95 2.37 5.48 13.09
CA LYS A 95 3.65 5.65 13.80
C LYS A 95 4.31 4.30 14.09
N ASN A 96 3.54 3.32 14.55
CA ASN A 96 4.07 1.99 14.85
C ASN A 96 4.40 1.20 13.58
N LYS A 97 3.59 1.30 12.52
CA LYS A 97 3.91 0.70 11.20
C LYS A 97 5.23 1.22 10.68
N ILE A 98 5.45 2.54 10.75
CA ILE A 98 6.73 3.17 10.37
C ILE A 98 7.88 2.69 11.27
N ARG A 99 7.66 2.61 12.59
CA ARG A 99 8.66 2.09 13.54
C ARG A 99 9.07 0.66 13.17
N VAL A 100 8.11 -0.27 13.05
CA VAL A 100 8.38 -1.66 12.68
C VAL A 100 9.09 -1.73 11.32
N SER A 101 8.70 -0.90 10.36
CA SER A 101 9.38 -0.84 9.04
C SER A 101 10.84 -0.37 9.10
N ARG A 102 11.22 0.39 10.13
CA ARG A 102 12.59 0.86 10.35
C ARG A 102 13.40 -0.17 11.13
N ASP A 103 12.78 -0.81 12.11
CA ASP A 103 13.44 -1.71 13.06
C ASP A 103 13.59 -3.13 12.47
N TRP A 104 12.66 -3.55 11.60
CA TRP A 104 12.70 -4.85 10.91
C TRP A 104 12.95 -4.66 9.41
N GLU A 105 14.19 -4.94 8.98
CA GLU A 105 14.65 -4.79 7.59
C GLU A 105 13.78 -5.54 6.56
N GLY A 106 13.23 -6.70 6.94
CA GLY A 106 12.39 -7.53 6.06
C GLY A 106 10.92 -7.10 5.97
N PHE A 107 10.44 -6.20 6.83
CA PHE A 107 9.01 -5.90 6.91
C PHE A 107 8.47 -5.30 5.62
N GLY A 108 9.22 -4.37 5.01
CA GLY A 108 8.81 -3.74 3.76
C GLY A 108 8.69 -4.73 2.60
N ALA A 109 9.62 -5.69 2.51
CA ALA A 109 9.60 -6.75 1.50
C ALA A 109 8.40 -7.69 1.71
N PHE A 110 8.17 -8.12 2.96
CA PHE A 110 7.02 -8.94 3.36
C PHE A 110 5.69 -8.28 2.97
N ILE A 111 5.48 -7.00 3.33
CA ILE A 111 4.25 -6.29 2.96
C ILE A 111 4.12 -6.14 1.44
N GLY A 112 5.23 -5.95 0.73
CA GLY A 112 5.27 -5.94 -0.74
C GLY A 112 4.78 -7.25 -1.36
N GLU A 113 5.18 -8.40 -0.79
CA GLU A 113 4.74 -9.73 -1.21
C GLU A 113 3.25 -9.94 -0.94
N CYS A 114 2.78 -9.64 0.27
CA CYS A 114 1.35 -9.74 0.62
C CYS A 114 0.46 -8.92 -0.33
N ARG A 115 0.90 -7.71 -0.70
CA ARG A 115 0.17 -6.85 -1.64
C ARG A 115 0.10 -7.45 -3.04
N ARG A 116 1.19 -8.04 -3.54
CA ARG A 116 1.21 -8.70 -4.87
C ARG A 116 0.27 -9.89 -4.89
N ASP A 117 0.36 -10.77 -3.89
CA ASP A 117 -0.53 -11.92 -3.74
C ASP A 117 -2.00 -11.50 -3.67
N LEU A 118 -2.32 -10.47 -2.86
CA LEU A 118 -3.68 -9.95 -2.78
C LEU A 118 -4.17 -9.39 -4.13
N ALA A 119 -3.33 -8.62 -4.83
CA ALA A 119 -3.69 -8.08 -6.14
C ALA A 119 -3.97 -9.18 -7.18
N GLU A 120 -3.21 -10.28 -7.15
CA GLU A 120 -3.45 -11.45 -8.00
C GLU A 120 -4.78 -12.12 -7.67
N LYS A 121 -5.08 -12.34 -6.39
CA LYS A 121 -6.37 -12.88 -5.93
C LYS A 121 -7.55 -12.02 -6.38
N VAL A 122 -7.46 -10.69 -6.22
CA VAL A 122 -8.50 -9.76 -6.67
C VAL A 122 -8.71 -9.83 -8.18
N ARG A 123 -7.63 -9.89 -8.98
CA ARG A 123 -7.73 -10.01 -10.45
C ARG A 123 -8.37 -11.34 -10.87
N ALA A 124 -7.99 -12.44 -10.21
CA ALA A 124 -8.56 -13.76 -10.50
C ALA A 124 -10.06 -13.81 -10.21
N GLU A 125 -10.52 -13.19 -9.13
CA GLU A 125 -11.94 -13.11 -8.78
C GLU A 125 -12.72 -12.23 -9.78
N SER A 126 -12.22 -11.05 -10.12
CA SER A 126 -12.87 -10.17 -11.12
C SER A 126 -12.97 -10.82 -12.50
N GLY A 127 -11.98 -11.60 -12.92
CA GLY A 127 -12.03 -12.36 -14.17
C GLY A 127 -13.09 -13.47 -14.16
N ARG A 128 -13.29 -14.13 -13.02
CA ARG A 128 -14.33 -15.16 -12.85
C ARG A 128 -15.74 -14.57 -12.90
N GLU A 129 -15.95 -13.42 -12.28
CA GLU A 129 -17.25 -12.73 -12.31
C GLU A 129 -17.67 -12.34 -13.73
N LEU A 130 -16.74 -11.83 -14.55
CA LEU A 130 -17.00 -11.49 -15.94
C LEU A 130 -17.29 -12.73 -16.80
N GLY A 131 -16.57 -13.84 -16.60
CA GLY A 131 -16.81 -15.09 -17.32
C GLY A 131 -18.16 -15.74 -16.99
N ASN A 132 -18.59 -15.72 -15.73
CA ASN A 132 -19.91 -16.23 -15.33
C ASN A 132 -21.06 -15.36 -15.84
N SER A 133 -20.89 -14.03 -15.91
CA SER A 133 -21.93 -13.15 -16.46
C SER A 133 -22.17 -13.31 -17.96
N ALA A 134 -21.18 -13.82 -18.72
CA ALA A 134 -21.33 -14.09 -20.15
C ALA A 134 -22.02 -15.44 -20.45
N SER A 135 -22.15 -16.33 -19.46
CA SER A 135 -22.67 -17.69 -19.65
C SER A 135 -24.16 -17.85 -19.29
N THR A 136 -24.85 -16.75 -18.96
CA THR A 136 -26.26 -16.75 -18.53
C THR A 136 -27.21 -16.08 -19.53
N SER A 137 -26.73 -15.70 -20.71
CA SER A 137 -27.52 -14.98 -21.72
C SER A 137 -28.11 -15.82 -22.87
N ASP A 138 -27.94 -17.16 -22.87
CA ASP A 138 -28.55 -18.05 -23.87
C ASP A 138 -29.42 -19.12 -23.20
N ALA A 139 -30.61 -18.72 -22.75
CA ALA A 139 -31.71 -19.63 -22.44
C ALA A 139 -33.03 -18.86 -22.59
N SER A 140 -33.49 -18.66 -23.83
CA SER A 140 -34.87 -18.30 -24.16
C SER A 140 -35.22 -18.87 -25.52
#